data_AF-A0A9P6DDW0-F1
#
_entry.id   AF-A0A9P6DDW0-F1
#
_cell.length_a   1.000
_cell.length_b   1.000
_cell.length_c   1.000
_cell.angle_alpha   90.00
_cell.angle_beta   90.00
_cell.angle_gamma   90.00
#
_symmetry.space_group_name_H-M   'P 1'
#
loop_
_entity.id
_entity.type
_entity.pdbx_description
1 polymer ?
#
loop_
_entity_poly.entity_id
_entity_poly.type
_entity_poly.pdbx_seq_one_letter_code
_entity_poly.pdbx_strand_id
1 'polypeptide(L)'
;YKLQINPTSGADPEYLRYFRFIGRCLGLVVFHQHFLDVSFVVSFYKIILNKKITLSDLESIDARLFRDMNWILKNKITGDLDKTFSTTHLGPRGESVTFELKESGRDIPVTEENKEEYVEAIIHYHYWRCIRQQSDALVYGFSELIPQKLMSSIFDERELELLISRFPDIDVDDWMEFTDYWGYGKDDEVIQWFWYLIRSWPSEQRSRLLKFATGTPRIPINEFRDLRGSDGPRRFKIAKLGHPMALPKSQVSTNTIELPPYEDYAMLEQQLSLVVQATAGFEYVWS
;
A
#
# COMPACT_ATOMS: atom_id res chain seq x y z
N TYR A 1 1.96 -5.45 -8.56
CA TYR A 1 3.27 -5.86 -8.03
C TYR A 1 3.96 -4.63 -7.48
N LYS A 2 4.23 -4.61 -6.16
CA LYS A 2 4.99 -3.55 -5.47
C LYS A 2 6.45 -4.02 -5.36
N LEU A 3 7.41 -3.11 -5.52
CA LEU A 3 8.85 -3.36 -5.41
C LEU A 3 9.31 -3.30 -3.96
N GLN A 4 10.28 -4.14 -3.59
CA GLN A 4 10.89 -4.16 -2.27
C GLN A 4 12.42 -4.33 -2.36
N ILE A 5 13.13 -3.97 -1.29
CA ILE A 5 14.57 -4.21 -1.18
C ILE A 5 14.80 -5.72 -1.09
N ASN A 6 15.68 -6.24 -1.95
CA ASN A 6 16.06 -7.64 -1.89
C ASN A 6 17.09 -7.89 -0.76
N PRO A 7 16.78 -8.73 0.25
CA PRO A 7 17.74 -9.10 1.30
C PRO A 7 19.05 -9.71 0.80
N THR A 8 19.04 -10.36 -0.37
CA THR A 8 20.22 -11.03 -0.94
C THR A 8 21.04 -10.14 -1.86
N SER A 9 20.77 -8.83 -1.90
CA SER A 9 21.49 -7.88 -2.75
C SER A 9 23.00 -7.85 -2.51
N GLY A 10 23.46 -8.27 -1.32
CA GLY A 10 24.88 -8.37 -1.00
C GLY A 10 25.68 -9.39 -1.83
N ALA A 11 25.03 -10.17 -2.69
CA ALA A 11 25.71 -10.97 -3.71
C ALA A 11 26.46 -10.12 -4.75
N ASP A 12 25.99 -8.89 -4.99
CA ASP A 12 26.71 -7.89 -5.82
C ASP A 12 27.55 -7.01 -4.88
N PRO A 13 28.88 -6.88 -5.09
CA PRO A 13 29.74 -6.05 -4.23
C PRO A 13 29.42 -4.55 -4.28
N GLU A 14 28.82 -4.04 -5.36
CA GLU A 14 28.52 -2.62 -5.56
C GLU A 14 27.10 -2.23 -5.13
N TYR A 15 26.32 -3.17 -4.59
CA TYR A 15 24.90 -2.98 -4.26
C TYR A 15 24.60 -1.73 -3.43
N LEU A 16 25.45 -1.39 -2.45
CA LEU A 16 25.28 -0.20 -1.62
C LEU A 16 25.37 1.10 -2.44
N ARG A 17 26.22 1.13 -3.46
CA ARG A 17 26.33 2.28 -4.37
C ARG A 17 25.08 2.42 -5.22
N TYR A 18 24.48 1.31 -5.67
CA TYR A 18 23.21 1.34 -6.38
C TYR A 18 22.08 1.85 -5.49
N PHE A 19 21.98 1.41 -4.23
CA PHE A 19 20.97 1.94 -3.30
C PHE A 19 21.15 3.42 -3.03
N ARG A 20 22.39 3.89 -2.83
CA ARG A 20 22.67 5.34 -2.71
C ARG A 20 22.28 6.10 -3.97
N PHE A 21 22.57 5.56 -5.15
CA PHE A 21 22.16 6.17 -6.41
C PHE A 21 20.63 6.24 -6.55
N ILE A 22 19.91 5.16 -6.24
CA ILE A 22 18.44 5.14 -6.21
C ILE A 22 17.91 6.21 -5.24
N GLY A 23 18.51 6.34 -4.05
CA GLY A 23 18.17 7.37 -3.08
C GLY A 23 18.28 8.77 -3.66
N ARG A 24 19.36 9.08 -4.37
CA ARG A 24 19.55 10.37 -5.07
C ARG A 24 18.51 10.58 -6.16
N CYS A 25 18.20 9.56 -6.96
CA CYS A 25 17.16 9.65 -7.99
C CYS A 25 15.80 9.97 -7.38
N LEU A 26 15.42 9.32 -6.28
CA LEU A 26 14.18 9.61 -5.55
C LEU A 26 14.18 11.04 -4.99
N GLY A 27 15.31 11.50 -4.45
CA GLY A 27 15.46 12.89 -3.99
C GLY A 27 15.27 13.91 -5.12
N LEU A 28 15.82 13.64 -6.32
CA LEU A 28 15.62 14.50 -7.50
C LEU A 28 14.17 14.53 -7.96
N VAL A 29 13.50 13.37 -7.97
CA VAL A 29 12.09 13.24 -8.34
C VAL A 29 11.23 14.13 -7.45
N VAL A 30 11.41 14.04 -6.13
CA VAL A 30 10.68 14.86 -5.16
C VAL A 30 11.06 16.34 -5.29
N PHE A 31 12.35 16.66 -5.43
CA PHE A 31 12.83 18.05 -5.53
C PHE A 31 12.32 18.78 -6.77
N HIS A 32 12.30 18.10 -7.92
CA HIS A 32 11.84 18.66 -9.20
C HIS A 32 10.35 18.45 -9.47
N GLN A 33 9.60 17.85 -8.54
CA GLN A 33 8.16 17.54 -8.70
C GLN A 33 7.88 16.69 -9.95
N HIS A 34 8.76 15.71 -10.19
CA HIS A 34 8.56 14.68 -11.21
C HIS A 34 7.99 13.42 -10.56
N PHE A 35 7.58 12.47 -11.40
CA PHE A 35 7.02 11.19 -10.96
C PHE A 35 7.78 10.03 -11.58
N LEU A 36 7.81 8.90 -10.88
CA LEU A 36 8.30 7.64 -11.40
C LEU A 36 7.13 6.68 -11.65
N ASP A 37 7.19 5.94 -12.75
CA ASP A 37 6.27 4.83 -13.02
C ASP A 37 6.75 3.56 -12.28
N VAL A 38 6.79 3.65 -10.96
CA VAL A 38 7.16 2.57 -10.04
C VAL A 38 6.26 2.62 -8.82
N SER A 39 6.03 1.48 -8.18
CA SER A 39 5.29 1.40 -6.93
C SER A 39 6.08 0.52 -5.96
N PHE A 40 6.42 1.07 -4.79
CA PHE A 40 7.14 0.36 -3.73
C PHE A 40 6.20 -0.13 -2.63
N VAL A 41 6.65 -1.10 -1.84
CA VAL A 41 5.97 -1.51 -0.60
C VAL A 41 6.00 -0.38 0.43
N VAL A 42 5.03 -0.35 1.33
CA VAL A 42 4.85 0.74 2.32
C VAL A 42 6.05 0.91 3.24
N SER A 43 6.67 -0.21 3.62
CA SER A 43 7.91 -0.23 4.40
C SER A 43 9.04 0.54 3.73
N PHE A 44 9.09 0.60 2.40
CA PHE A 44 10.08 1.36 1.66
C PHE A 44 9.98 2.87 1.93
N TYR A 45 8.77 3.42 1.94
CA TYR A 45 8.55 4.83 2.26
C TYR A 45 8.79 5.12 3.74
N LYS A 46 8.40 4.21 4.64
CA LYS A 46 8.73 4.30 6.06
C LYS A 46 10.23 4.35 6.31
N ILE A 47 11.03 3.56 5.58
CA ILE A 47 12.50 3.59 5.64
C ILE A 47 13.03 4.97 5.28
N ILE A 48 12.59 5.56 4.17
CA ILE A 48 13.03 6.89 3.73
C ILE A 48 12.72 7.94 4.81
N LEU A 49 11.54 7.84 5.43
CA LEU A 49 11.07 8.75 6.49
C LEU A 49 11.62 8.44 7.88
N ASN A 50 12.47 7.42 8.04
CA ASN A 50 12.98 6.93 9.33
C ASN A 50 11.88 6.51 10.33
N LYS A 51 10.77 5.97 9.85
CA LYS A 51 9.66 5.48 10.67
C LYS A 51 9.86 4.02 11.07
N LYS A 52 9.32 3.64 12.23
CA LYS A 52 9.33 2.24 12.72
C LYS A 52 8.52 1.35 11.77
N ILE A 53 9.10 0.22 11.38
CA ILE A 53 8.41 -0.85 10.65
C ILE A 53 7.52 -1.62 11.63
N THR A 54 6.28 -1.87 11.24
CA THR A 54 5.25 -2.54 12.05
C THR A 54 4.91 -3.91 11.49
N LEU A 55 4.17 -4.72 12.24
CA LEU A 55 3.75 -6.06 11.80
C LEU A 55 2.99 -6.02 10.47
N SER A 56 2.10 -5.04 10.29
CA SER A 56 1.33 -4.84 9.04
C SER A 56 2.24 -4.71 7.82
N ASP A 57 3.43 -4.14 7.97
CA ASP A 57 4.34 -3.94 6.85
C ASP A 57 4.95 -5.27 6.36
N LEU A 58 5.07 -6.26 7.25
CA LEU A 58 5.59 -7.59 6.91
C LEU A 58 4.68 -8.36 5.97
N GLU A 59 3.38 -8.08 5.94
CA GLU A 59 2.46 -8.81 5.07
C GLU A 59 2.86 -8.70 3.59
N SER A 60 3.22 -7.48 3.17
CA SER A 60 3.67 -7.19 1.80
C SER A 60 5.06 -7.74 1.47
N ILE A 61 5.84 -8.11 2.49
CA ILE A 61 7.23 -8.58 2.38
C ILE A 61 7.28 -10.11 2.44
N ASP A 62 6.67 -10.67 3.48
CA ASP A 62 6.59 -12.09 3.81
C ASP A 62 5.22 -12.40 4.46
N ALA A 63 4.24 -12.72 3.62
CA ALA A 63 2.89 -13.08 4.05
C ALA A 63 2.84 -14.34 4.95
N ARG A 64 3.86 -15.21 4.92
CA ARG A 64 3.93 -16.35 5.84
C ARG A 64 4.34 -15.88 7.22
N LEU A 65 5.43 -15.12 7.31
CA LEU A 65 5.89 -14.55 8.56
C LEU A 65 4.82 -13.67 9.22
N PHE A 66 4.13 -12.84 8.43
CA PHE A 66 3.01 -12.04 8.92
C PHE A 66 1.90 -12.92 9.54
N ARG A 67 1.45 -13.97 8.84
CA ARG A 67 0.42 -14.88 9.36
C ARG A 67 0.85 -15.55 10.65
N ASP A 68 2.09 -16.02 10.72
CA ASP A 68 2.63 -16.69 11.90
C ASP A 68 2.68 -15.72 13.10
N MET A 69 3.16 -14.50 12.91
CA MET A 69 3.23 -13.48 13.98
C MET A 69 1.84 -12.98 14.40
N ASN A 70 0.94 -12.78 13.43
CA ASN A 70 -0.44 -12.37 13.70
C ASN A 70 -1.21 -13.46 14.46
N TRP A 71 -0.93 -14.74 14.17
CA TRP A 71 -1.48 -15.86 14.94
C TRP A 71 -1.00 -15.84 16.39
N ILE A 72 0.29 -15.62 16.62
CA ILE A 72 0.85 -15.52 17.99
C ILE A 72 0.18 -14.39 18.78
N LEU A 73 -0.03 -13.22 18.16
CA LEU A 73 -0.70 -12.10 18.85
C LEU A 73 -2.17 -12.40 19.16
N LYS A 74 -2.91 -12.98 18.22
CA LYS A 74 -4.37 -13.18 18.34
C LYS A 74 -4.76 -14.35 19.22
N ASN A 75 -3.91 -15.38 19.33
CA ASN A 75 -4.24 -16.58 20.09
C ASN A 75 -3.63 -16.52 21.49
N LYS A 76 -4.36 -17.06 22.46
CA LYS A 76 -3.86 -17.21 23.83
C LYS A 76 -2.92 -18.41 23.90
N ILE A 77 -1.70 -18.18 24.34
CA ILE A 77 -0.68 -19.21 24.56
C ILE A 77 -0.97 -19.85 25.92
N THR A 78 -1.64 -21.01 25.93
CA THR A 78 -2.00 -21.75 27.16
C THR A 78 -1.08 -22.96 27.42
N GLY A 79 -0.03 -23.13 26.63
CA GLY A 79 0.93 -24.24 26.72
C GLY A 79 2.26 -23.87 26.09
N ASP A 80 3.14 -24.85 25.91
CA ASP A 80 4.44 -24.61 25.27
C ASP A 80 4.25 -24.37 23.76
N LEU A 81 4.68 -23.19 23.30
CA LEU A 81 4.67 -22.82 21.88
C LEU A 81 5.83 -23.48 21.12
N ASP A 82 6.76 -24.15 21.83
CA ASP A 82 8.05 -24.65 21.32
C ASP A 82 8.80 -23.57 20.53
N LYS A 83 8.73 -22.34 21.05
CA LYS A 83 9.40 -21.16 20.53
C LYS A 83 10.14 -20.46 21.65
N THR A 84 11.36 -20.05 21.35
CA THR A 84 12.19 -19.22 22.22
C THR A 84 12.44 -17.88 21.52
N PHE A 85 13.06 -16.92 22.21
CA PHE A 85 13.51 -15.65 21.61
C PHE A 85 14.73 -15.86 20.71
N SER A 86 14.63 -16.79 19.76
CA SER A 86 15.64 -17.09 18.76
C SER A 86 14.99 -17.42 17.42
N THR A 87 15.74 -17.22 16.34
CA THR A 87 15.28 -17.53 14.98
C THR A 87 16.37 -18.23 14.19
N THR A 88 15.98 -19.27 13.44
CA THR A 88 16.89 -20.09 12.65
C THR A 88 16.70 -19.79 11.17
N HIS A 89 17.80 -19.56 10.47
CA HIS A 89 17.83 -19.35 9.03
C HIS A 89 18.96 -20.17 8.42
N LEU A 90 18.86 -20.44 7.12
CA LEU A 90 19.91 -21.11 6.38
C LEU A 90 21.02 -20.11 6.08
N GLY A 91 22.24 -20.46 6.48
CA GLY A 91 23.45 -19.75 6.15
C GLY A 91 23.83 -19.92 4.67
N PRO A 92 24.85 -19.19 4.19
CA PRO A 92 25.29 -19.23 2.79
C PRO A 92 25.72 -20.62 2.30
N ARG A 93 26.10 -21.53 3.21
CA ARG A 93 26.52 -22.91 2.90
C ARG A 93 25.44 -23.94 3.25
N GLY A 94 24.22 -23.49 3.52
CA GLY A 94 23.09 -24.35 3.91
C GLY A 94 23.13 -24.78 5.37
N GLU A 95 24.01 -24.22 6.20
CA GLU A 95 24.04 -24.50 7.64
C GLU A 95 22.90 -23.80 8.37
N SER A 96 22.22 -24.47 9.29
CA SER A 96 21.22 -23.82 10.16
C SER A 96 21.93 -22.91 11.16
N VAL A 97 21.76 -21.60 11.02
CA VAL A 97 22.30 -20.59 11.93
C VAL A 97 21.18 -20.04 12.80
N THR A 98 21.30 -20.21 14.12
CA THR A 98 20.34 -19.67 15.09
C THR A 98 20.83 -18.34 15.64
N PHE A 99 20.01 -17.30 15.46
CA PHE A 99 20.24 -15.96 15.97
C PHE A 99 19.37 -15.71 17.21
N GLU A 100 19.94 -15.13 18.25
CA GLU A 100 19.20 -14.76 19.47
C GLU A 100 18.61 -13.36 19.29
N LEU A 101 17.30 -13.24 19.47
CA LEU A 101 16.58 -11.98 19.30
C LEU A 101 16.83 -11.00 20.45
N LYS A 102 17.23 -11.54 21.60
CA LYS A 102 17.70 -10.81 22.79
C LYS A 102 18.76 -11.62 23.53
N GLU A 103 19.40 -11.00 24.51
CA GLU A 103 20.41 -11.66 25.35
C GLU A 103 19.84 -12.93 25.99
N SER A 104 20.55 -14.06 25.85
CA SER A 104 20.11 -15.38 26.29
C SER A 104 18.77 -15.83 25.68
N GLY A 105 18.43 -15.32 24.48
CA GLY A 105 17.12 -15.54 23.87
C GLY A 105 16.77 -17.00 23.58
N ARG A 106 17.78 -17.88 23.43
CA ARG A 106 17.55 -19.33 23.25
C ARG A 106 16.94 -20.00 24.46
N ASP A 107 17.18 -19.47 25.66
CA ASP A 107 16.70 -20.04 26.92
C ASP A 107 15.41 -19.38 27.41
N ILE A 108 14.91 -18.37 26.68
CA ILE A 108 13.72 -17.61 27.06
C ILE A 108 12.55 -18.09 26.20
N PRO A 109 11.61 -18.88 26.76
CA PRO A 109 10.44 -19.35 26.03
C PRO A 109 9.47 -18.19 25.75
N VAL A 110 8.74 -18.31 24.64
CA VAL A 110 7.65 -17.38 24.31
C VAL A 110 6.41 -17.78 25.12
N THR A 111 5.95 -16.87 25.96
CA THR A 111 4.79 -17.02 26.85
C THR A 111 3.71 -16.00 26.47
N GLU A 112 2.51 -16.13 27.04
CA GLU A 112 1.42 -15.19 26.80
C GLU A 112 1.80 -13.75 27.19
N GLU A 113 2.61 -13.59 28.25
CA GLU A 113 3.04 -12.29 28.78
C GLU A 113 4.10 -11.60 27.92
N ASN A 114 4.92 -12.37 27.18
CA ASN A 114 6.05 -11.84 26.42
C ASN A 114 5.89 -11.95 24.89
N LYS A 115 4.76 -12.46 24.41
CA LYS A 115 4.52 -12.68 22.97
C LYS A 115 4.58 -11.40 22.14
N GLU A 116 4.16 -10.26 22.70
CA GLU A 116 4.26 -8.96 22.01
C GLU A 116 5.72 -8.56 21.79
N GLU A 117 6.55 -8.70 22.82
CA GLU A 117 8.00 -8.45 22.75
C GLU A 117 8.67 -9.38 21.74
N TYR A 118 8.29 -10.66 21.71
CA TYR A 118 8.80 -11.62 20.74
C TYR A 118 8.49 -11.19 19.30
N VAL A 119 7.26 -10.77 19.03
CA VAL A 119 6.83 -10.31 17.70
C VAL A 119 7.58 -9.04 17.29
N GLU A 120 7.75 -8.07 18.20
CA GLU A 120 8.56 -6.88 17.94
C GLU A 120 10.02 -7.24 17.62
N ALA A 121 10.60 -8.19 18.34
CA ALA A 121 11.98 -8.62 18.13
C ALA A 121 12.17 -9.34 16.79
N ILE A 122 11.19 -10.11 16.34
CA ILE A 122 11.18 -10.73 14.99
C ILE A 122 11.10 -9.66 13.89
N ILE A 123 10.21 -8.66 14.03
CA ILE A 123 10.09 -7.55 13.07
C ILE A 123 11.43 -6.79 12.99
N HIS A 124 12.00 -6.46 14.14
CA HIS A 124 13.27 -5.77 14.25
C HIS A 124 14.41 -6.57 13.63
N TYR A 125 14.47 -7.88 13.88
CA TYR A 125 15.45 -8.78 13.29
C TYR A 125 15.38 -8.79 11.76
N HIS A 126 14.18 -8.93 11.21
CA HIS A 126 13.98 -8.93 9.76
C HIS A 126 14.47 -7.62 9.14
N TYR A 127 14.16 -6.47 9.75
CA TYR A 127 14.64 -5.18 9.30
C TYR A 127 16.18 -5.05 9.40
N TRP A 128 16.73 -5.27 10.59
CA TRP A 128 18.13 -5.00 10.91
C TRP A 128 19.11 -5.89 10.17
N ARG A 129 18.75 -7.17 10.00
CA ARG A 129 19.64 -8.13 9.37
C ARG A 129 19.54 -8.09 7.85
N CYS A 130 18.33 -8.06 7.33
CA CYS A 130 18.12 -8.35 5.92
C CYS A 130 18.40 -7.13 5.03
N ILE A 131 18.03 -5.93 5.49
CA ILE A 131 17.98 -4.76 4.62
C ILE A 131 18.62 -3.50 5.20
N ARG A 132 19.16 -3.52 6.43
CA ARG A 132 19.69 -2.30 7.06
C ARG A 132 20.73 -1.58 6.23
N GLN A 133 21.73 -2.27 5.70
CA GLN A 133 22.82 -1.61 4.96
C GLN A 133 22.29 -0.97 3.66
N GLN A 134 21.37 -1.65 2.98
CA GLN A 134 20.66 -1.15 1.80
C GLN A 134 19.81 0.08 2.14
N SER A 135 19.03 0.00 3.22
CA SER A 135 18.20 1.08 3.75
C SER A 135 19.02 2.31 4.12
N ASP A 136 20.13 2.13 4.85
CA ASP A 136 21.01 3.22 5.28
C ASP A 136 21.64 3.90 4.05
N ALA A 137 22.09 3.13 3.05
CA ALA A 137 22.63 3.68 1.81
C ALA A 137 21.57 4.44 0.99
N LEU A 138 20.34 3.91 0.90
CA LEU A 138 19.20 4.55 0.24
C LEU A 138 18.85 5.88 0.91
N VAL A 139 18.66 5.87 2.23
CA VAL A 139 18.33 7.05 3.04
C VAL A 139 19.44 8.08 2.93
N TYR A 140 20.69 7.64 2.96
CA TYR A 140 21.82 8.54 2.80
C TYR A 140 21.79 9.23 1.43
N GLY A 141 21.60 8.47 0.35
CA GLY A 141 21.49 9.03 -1.01
C GLY A 141 20.32 10.01 -1.16
N PHE A 142 19.18 9.72 -0.55
CA PHE A 142 18.00 10.60 -0.55
C PHE A 142 18.26 11.90 0.24
N SER A 143 18.89 11.77 1.41
CA SER A 143 19.19 12.90 2.30
C SER A 143 20.28 13.85 1.79
N GLU A 144 21.05 13.45 0.76
CA GLU A 144 21.98 14.34 0.06
C GLU A 144 21.26 15.48 -0.69
N LEU A 145 19.98 15.30 -1.03
CA LEU A 145 19.18 16.31 -1.76
C LEU A 145 18.09 16.92 -0.91
N ILE A 146 17.44 16.13 -0.06
CA ILE A 146 16.32 16.59 0.77
C ILE A 146 16.60 16.25 2.23
N PRO A 147 16.69 17.25 3.13
CA PRO A 147 16.94 16.99 4.54
C PRO A 147 15.90 16.03 5.15
N GLN A 148 16.39 14.91 5.71
CA GLN A 148 15.53 13.84 6.23
C GLN A 148 14.51 14.35 7.28
N LYS A 149 14.95 15.26 8.17
CA LYS A 149 14.10 15.85 9.20
C LYS A 149 12.88 16.57 8.62
N LEU A 150 13.06 17.28 7.50
CA LEU A 150 12.00 18.02 6.83
C LEU A 150 10.95 17.04 6.30
N MET A 151 11.41 15.98 5.63
CA MET A 151 10.53 14.96 5.07
C MET A 151 9.74 14.21 6.16
N SER A 152 10.42 13.75 7.21
CA SER A 152 9.76 13.01 8.31
C SER A 152 8.77 13.85 9.12
N SER A 153 8.91 15.19 9.12
CA SER A 153 8.02 16.08 9.86
C SER A 153 6.77 16.52 9.10
N ILE A 154 6.83 16.49 7.77
CA ILE A 154 5.77 17.01 6.91
C ILE A 154 4.96 15.87 6.32
N PHE A 155 5.62 14.77 5.94
CA PHE A 155 5.00 13.70 5.17
C PHE A 155 4.88 12.40 5.95
N ASP A 156 3.76 11.72 5.76
CA ASP A 156 3.65 10.30 6.04
C ASP A 156 4.07 9.43 4.84
N GLU A 157 4.11 8.11 5.07
CA GLU A 157 4.50 7.12 4.07
C GLU A 157 3.58 7.12 2.84
N ARG A 158 2.32 7.53 3.01
CA ARG A 158 1.34 7.62 1.92
C ARG A 158 1.60 8.88 1.12
N GLU A 159 1.77 10.02 1.77
CA GLU A 159 2.06 11.28 1.10
C GLU A 159 3.40 11.21 0.36
N LEU A 160 4.41 10.53 0.91
CA LEU A 160 5.66 10.28 0.20
C LEU A 160 5.47 9.38 -1.03
N GLU A 161 4.62 8.35 -0.93
CA GLU A 161 4.23 7.55 -2.09
C GLU A 161 3.59 8.41 -3.19
N LEU A 162 2.75 9.39 -2.81
CA LEU A 162 2.11 10.32 -3.76
C LEU A 162 3.12 11.23 -4.46
N LEU A 163 4.14 11.68 -3.74
CA LEU A 163 5.18 12.55 -4.31
C LEU A 163 6.08 11.81 -5.30
N ILE A 164 6.30 10.51 -5.08
CA ILE A 164 7.23 9.71 -5.88
C ILE A 164 6.51 9.03 -7.05
N SER A 165 5.31 8.51 -6.82
CA SER A 165 4.63 7.62 -7.76
C SER A 165 3.79 8.40 -8.76
N ARG A 166 3.87 7.99 -10.03
CA ARG A 166 2.98 8.53 -11.06
C ARG A 166 1.59 7.90 -10.92
N PHE A 167 0.57 8.73 -10.68
CA PHE A 167 -0.80 8.32 -10.92
C PHE A 167 -1.08 8.32 -12.43
N PRO A 168 -1.81 7.33 -12.96
CA PRO A 168 -2.28 7.41 -14.34
C PRO A 168 -3.08 8.70 -14.50
N ASP A 169 -2.80 9.43 -15.57
CA ASP A 169 -3.68 10.52 -15.96
C ASP A 169 -4.92 9.90 -16.57
N ILE A 170 -6.02 9.96 -15.81
CA ILE A 170 -7.28 9.32 -16.18
C ILE A 170 -8.06 10.31 -17.02
N ASP A 171 -8.25 9.98 -18.30
CA ASP A 171 -9.20 10.67 -19.16
C ASP A 171 -10.62 10.40 -18.67
N VAL A 172 -11.23 11.43 -18.09
CA VAL A 172 -12.57 11.35 -17.50
C VAL A 172 -13.63 11.29 -18.60
N ASP A 173 -13.36 11.84 -19.77
CA ASP A 173 -14.31 11.82 -20.89
C ASP A 173 -14.36 10.42 -21.51
N ASP A 174 -13.20 9.75 -21.68
CA ASP A 174 -13.13 8.33 -22.06
C ASP A 174 -13.84 7.44 -21.02
N TRP A 175 -13.58 7.67 -19.73
CA TRP A 175 -14.24 6.95 -18.65
C TRP A 175 -15.76 7.10 -18.71
N MET A 176 -16.25 8.33 -18.90
CA MET A 176 -17.67 8.63 -19.00
C MET A 176 -18.31 8.01 -20.26
N GLU A 177 -17.61 8.02 -21.40
CA GLU A 177 -18.08 7.43 -22.66
C GLU A 177 -18.31 5.93 -22.52
N PHE A 178 -17.37 5.23 -21.88
CA PHE A 178 -17.41 3.78 -21.69
C PHE A 178 -18.06 3.32 -20.38
N THR A 179 -18.84 4.18 -19.72
CA THR A 179 -19.63 3.82 -18.53
C THR A 179 -21.05 3.38 -18.85
N ASP A 180 -21.47 2.24 -18.28
CA ASP A 180 -22.85 1.76 -18.31
C ASP A 180 -23.63 2.25 -17.09
N TYR A 181 -24.92 2.55 -17.27
CA TYR A 181 -25.80 3.02 -16.20
C TYR A 181 -26.93 2.03 -15.96
N TRP A 182 -27.26 1.76 -14.70
CA TRP A 182 -28.36 0.89 -14.31
C TRP A 182 -29.25 1.59 -13.28
N GLY A 183 -30.52 1.83 -13.62
CA GLY A 183 -31.45 2.59 -12.79
C GLY A 183 -31.22 4.11 -12.78
N TYR A 184 -30.13 4.58 -13.41
CA TYR A 184 -29.88 5.99 -13.75
C TYR A 184 -29.87 6.19 -15.27
N GLY A 185 -30.27 7.37 -15.71
CA GLY A 185 -29.97 7.92 -17.04
C GLY A 185 -28.69 8.75 -17.04
N LYS A 186 -28.06 8.89 -18.22
CA LYS A 186 -26.87 9.76 -18.39
C LYS A 186 -27.16 11.22 -18.02
N ASP A 187 -28.40 11.64 -18.23
CA ASP A 187 -28.86 13.01 -17.98
C ASP A 187 -29.41 13.22 -16.56
N ASP A 188 -29.42 12.18 -15.71
CA ASP A 188 -29.85 12.32 -14.33
C ASP A 188 -28.89 13.25 -13.57
N GLU A 189 -29.45 14.12 -12.75
CA GLU A 189 -28.70 15.17 -12.04
C GLU A 189 -27.55 14.60 -11.20
N VAL A 190 -27.81 13.49 -10.49
CA VAL A 190 -26.82 12.76 -9.70
C VAL A 190 -25.64 12.26 -10.54
N ILE A 191 -25.89 11.84 -11.78
CA ILE A 191 -24.84 11.38 -12.70
C ILE A 191 -24.02 12.56 -13.24
N GLN A 192 -24.68 13.69 -13.55
CA GLN A 192 -23.97 14.90 -13.96
C GLN A 192 -23.07 15.44 -12.84
N TRP A 193 -23.58 15.44 -11.60
CA TRP A 193 -22.80 15.77 -10.40
C TRP A 193 -21.61 14.86 -10.19
N PHE A 194 -21.79 13.55 -10.34
CA PHE A 194 -20.72 12.55 -10.23
C PHE A 194 -19.55 12.87 -11.18
N TRP A 195 -19.83 13.07 -12.47
CA TRP A 195 -18.77 13.36 -13.44
C TRP A 195 -18.19 14.76 -13.30
N TYR A 196 -19.00 15.75 -12.93
CA TYR A 196 -18.52 17.10 -12.63
C TYR A 196 -17.50 17.08 -11.49
N LEU A 197 -17.80 16.35 -10.41
CA LEU A 197 -16.88 16.18 -9.28
C LEU A 197 -15.59 15.47 -9.71
N ILE A 198 -15.67 14.34 -10.43
CA ILE A 198 -14.48 13.56 -10.81
C ILE A 198 -13.55 14.35 -11.76
N ARG A 199 -14.11 15.17 -12.66
CA ARG A 199 -13.32 16.10 -13.47
C ARG A 199 -12.56 17.10 -12.62
N SER A 200 -13.13 17.57 -11.52
CA SER A 200 -12.47 18.51 -10.61
C SER A 200 -11.36 17.88 -9.76
N TRP A 201 -11.39 16.56 -9.58
CA TRP A 201 -10.45 15.84 -8.73
C TRP A 201 -9.05 15.70 -9.34
N PRO A 202 -7.99 15.67 -8.51
CA PRO A 202 -6.64 15.34 -8.96
C PRO A 202 -6.54 13.86 -9.38
N SER A 203 -5.54 13.52 -10.21
CA SER A 203 -5.34 12.17 -10.77
C SER A 203 -5.24 11.07 -9.70
N GLU A 204 -4.73 11.40 -8.51
CA GLU A 204 -4.72 10.54 -7.34
C GLU A 204 -6.13 10.12 -6.90
N GLN A 205 -7.04 11.08 -6.69
CA GLN A 205 -8.40 10.81 -6.24
C GLN A 205 -9.19 10.04 -7.32
N ARG A 206 -8.98 10.38 -8.60
CA ARG A 206 -9.54 9.62 -9.73
C ARG A 206 -9.06 8.17 -9.72
N SER A 207 -7.75 7.95 -9.52
CA SER A 207 -7.14 6.61 -9.46
C SER A 207 -7.65 5.79 -8.27
N ARG A 208 -7.87 6.44 -7.12
CA ARG A 208 -8.45 5.80 -5.93
C ARG A 208 -9.91 5.41 -6.14
N LEU A 209 -10.71 6.27 -6.76
CA LEU A 209 -12.08 5.94 -7.11
C LEU A 209 -12.15 4.77 -8.11
N LEU A 210 -11.25 4.77 -9.10
CA LEU A 210 -11.15 3.67 -10.05
C LEU A 210 -10.81 2.35 -9.33
N LYS A 211 -9.86 2.39 -8.41
CA LYS A 211 -9.51 1.24 -7.57
C LYS A 211 -10.66 0.80 -6.68
N PHE A 212 -11.40 1.73 -6.09
CA PHE A 212 -12.59 1.41 -5.32
C PHE A 212 -13.57 0.58 -6.15
N ALA A 213 -13.81 0.97 -7.40
CA ALA A 213 -14.74 0.27 -8.28
C ALA A 213 -14.22 -1.05 -8.86
N THR A 214 -12.92 -1.14 -9.18
CA THR A 214 -12.35 -2.22 -10.00
C THR A 214 -11.34 -3.09 -9.26
N GLY A 215 -11.00 -2.75 -8.01
CA GLY A 215 -9.95 -3.39 -7.23
C GLY A 215 -8.52 -3.06 -7.68
N THR A 216 -8.34 -2.33 -8.79
CA THR A 216 -7.03 -1.94 -9.33
C THR A 216 -6.99 -0.45 -9.67
N PRO A 217 -5.91 0.29 -9.31
CA PRO A 217 -5.73 1.67 -9.75
C PRO A 217 -5.23 1.75 -11.21
N ARG A 218 -4.95 0.62 -11.87
CA ARG A 218 -4.37 0.57 -13.22
C ARG A 218 -5.45 0.42 -14.29
N ILE A 219 -5.38 1.27 -15.30
CA ILE A 219 -6.16 1.18 -16.53
C ILE A 219 -5.41 0.27 -17.52
N PRO A 220 -6.09 -0.61 -18.29
CA PRO A 220 -5.47 -1.34 -19.40
C PRO A 220 -4.81 -0.40 -20.42
N ILE A 221 -3.88 -0.94 -21.22
CA ILE A 221 -3.11 -0.17 -22.24
C ILE A 221 -4.03 0.50 -23.29
N ASN A 222 -5.25 -0.02 -23.48
CA ASN A 222 -6.26 0.52 -24.40
C ASN A 222 -7.42 1.24 -23.65
N GLU A 223 -7.12 1.88 -22.52
CA GLU A 223 -8.04 2.78 -21.80
C GLU A 223 -9.30 2.08 -21.24
N PHE A 224 -10.40 2.81 -20.99
CA PHE A 224 -11.60 2.24 -20.33
C PHE A 224 -12.37 1.25 -21.21
N ARG A 225 -12.17 1.33 -22.53
CA ARG A 225 -12.77 0.45 -23.53
C ARG A 225 -12.50 -1.04 -23.29
N ASP A 226 -11.31 -1.35 -22.80
CA ASP A 226 -10.82 -2.72 -22.58
C ASP A 226 -10.79 -3.13 -21.11
N LEU A 227 -11.53 -2.42 -20.23
CA LEU A 227 -11.71 -2.85 -18.84
C LEU A 227 -12.20 -4.30 -18.78
N ARG A 228 -11.58 -5.10 -17.92
CA ARG A 228 -11.93 -6.51 -17.70
C ARG A 228 -12.47 -6.67 -16.28
N GLY A 229 -13.55 -7.45 -16.15
CA GLY A 229 -14.03 -7.98 -14.88
C GLY A 229 -13.54 -9.42 -14.69
N SER A 230 -14.04 -10.10 -13.65
CA SER A 230 -13.62 -11.48 -13.33
C SER A 230 -13.89 -12.51 -14.44
N ASP A 231 -14.87 -12.24 -15.31
CA ASP A 231 -15.36 -13.20 -16.32
C ASP A 231 -15.13 -12.74 -17.78
N GLY A 232 -14.32 -11.70 -18.02
CA GLY A 232 -14.04 -11.16 -19.37
C GLY A 232 -14.11 -9.63 -19.46
N PRO A 233 -14.11 -9.04 -20.67
CA PRO A 233 -14.28 -7.60 -20.86
C PRO A 233 -15.57 -7.10 -20.19
N ARG A 234 -15.45 -6.20 -19.22
CA ARG A 234 -16.56 -5.56 -18.51
C ARG A 234 -16.27 -4.09 -18.29
N ARG A 235 -17.14 -3.25 -18.86
CA ARG A 235 -17.15 -1.81 -18.69
C ARG A 235 -17.40 -1.42 -17.25
N PHE A 236 -16.99 -0.20 -16.91
CA PHE A 236 -17.35 0.43 -15.65
C PHE A 236 -18.87 0.66 -15.60
N LYS A 237 -19.50 0.46 -14.44
CA LYS A 237 -20.95 0.62 -14.28
C LYS A 237 -21.30 1.47 -13.06
N ILE A 238 -22.31 2.32 -13.21
CA ILE A 238 -22.95 3.04 -12.09
C ILE A 238 -24.37 2.52 -11.92
N ALA A 239 -24.69 2.01 -10.74
CA ALA A 239 -26.00 1.43 -10.41
C ALA A 239 -26.71 2.26 -9.33
N LYS A 240 -27.97 2.64 -9.57
CA LYS A 240 -28.83 3.32 -8.59
C LYS A 240 -29.26 2.37 -7.49
N LEU A 241 -28.52 2.35 -6.39
CA LEU A 241 -28.73 1.44 -5.28
C LEU A 241 -28.39 2.11 -3.93
N GLY A 242 -29.13 1.75 -2.89
CA GLY A 242 -28.91 2.25 -1.53
C GLY A 242 -29.83 3.40 -1.13
N HIS A 243 -29.75 3.76 0.15
CA HIS A 243 -30.52 4.86 0.74
C HIS A 243 -29.82 6.20 0.46
N PRO A 244 -30.53 7.33 0.24
CA PRO A 244 -29.94 8.65 -0.03
C PRO A 244 -28.88 9.18 0.95
N MET A 245 -28.72 8.56 2.13
CA MET A 245 -27.72 8.92 3.15
C MET A 245 -26.64 7.86 3.33
N ALA A 246 -26.70 6.77 2.57
CA ALA A 246 -25.72 5.69 2.65
C ALA A 246 -24.42 6.08 1.92
N LEU A 247 -23.32 5.45 2.31
CA LEU A 247 -22.07 5.52 1.55
C LEU A 247 -22.23 4.73 0.23
N PRO A 248 -21.55 5.15 -0.85
CA PRO A 248 -21.43 4.36 -2.08
C PRO A 248 -20.76 3.01 -1.78
N LYS A 249 -21.14 1.97 -2.52
CA LYS A 249 -20.53 0.64 -2.42
C LYS A 249 -19.94 0.22 -3.75
N SER A 250 -19.00 -0.71 -3.72
CA SER A 250 -18.34 -1.25 -4.91
C SER A 250 -18.57 -2.75 -5.04
N GLN A 251 -18.84 -3.21 -6.26
CA GLN A 251 -18.76 -4.62 -6.62
C GLN A 251 -17.59 -4.81 -7.59
N VAL A 252 -16.42 -5.14 -7.03
CA VAL A 252 -15.14 -5.24 -7.76
C VAL A 252 -15.19 -6.25 -8.91
N SER A 253 -15.84 -7.40 -8.73
CA SER A 253 -15.97 -8.43 -9.79
C SER A 253 -16.73 -7.95 -11.03
N THR A 254 -17.55 -6.90 -10.87
CA THR A 254 -18.41 -6.35 -11.91
C THR A 254 -18.04 -4.93 -12.32
N ASN A 255 -16.92 -4.37 -11.82
CA ASN A 255 -16.51 -2.98 -12.03
C ASN A 255 -17.64 -1.97 -11.76
N THR A 256 -18.48 -2.24 -10.75
CA THR A 256 -19.70 -1.46 -10.48
C THR A 256 -19.57 -0.61 -9.22
N ILE A 257 -19.93 0.67 -9.32
CA ILE A 257 -20.25 1.53 -8.16
C ILE A 257 -21.77 1.54 -7.97
N GLU A 258 -22.21 1.12 -6.80
CA GLU A 258 -23.57 1.34 -6.30
C GLU A 258 -23.63 2.77 -5.74
N LEU A 259 -24.24 3.67 -6.51
CA LEU A 259 -24.37 5.08 -6.19
C LEU A 259 -25.78 5.34 -5.64
N PRO A 260 -25.93 5.79 -4.39
CA PRO A 260 -27.21 6.17 -3.85
C PRO A 260 -27.80 7.42 -4.54
N PRO A 261 -29.13 7.56 -4.57
CA PRO A 261 -29.79 8.74 -5.09
C PRO A 261 -29.69 9.91 -4.11
N TYR A 262 -28.51 10.53 -4.07
CA TYR A 262 -28.26 11.74 -3.29
C TYR A 262 -29.17 12.89 -3.76
N GLU A 263 -29.67 13.66 -2.80
CA GLU A 263 -30.62 14.76 -3.07
C GLU A 263 -29.91 16.07 -3.44
N ASP A 264 -28.62 16.20 -3.12
CA ASP A 264 -27.81 17.38 -3.42
C ASP A 264 -26.34 17.04 -3.73
N TYR A 265 -25.67 17.98 -4.39
CA TYR A 265 -24.26 17.86 -4.79
C TYR A 265 -23.30 17.73 -3.60
N ALA A 266 -23.54 18.47 -2.51
CA ALA A 266 -22.64 18.50 -1.36
C ALA A 266 -22.62 17.15 -0.64
N MET A 267 -23.77 16.48 -0.55
CA MET A 267 -23.89 15.13 -0.04
C MET A 267 -23.12 14.14 -0.92
N LEU A 268 -23.29 14.22 -2.24
CA LEU A 268 -22.55 13.36 -3.18
C LEU A 268 -21.02 13.56 -3.03
N GLU A 269 -20.56 14.80 -2.97
CA GLU A 269 -19.15 15.15 -2.80
C GLU A 269 -18.59 14.61 -1.48
N GLN A 270 -19.29 14.83 -0.38
CA GLN A 270 -18.87 14.38 0.94
C GLN A 270 -18.76 12.85 0.98
N GLN A 271 -19.78 12.13 0.50
CA GLN A 271 -19.83 10.67 0.59
C GLN A 271 -18.79 10.01 -0.34
N LEU A 272 -18.60 10.51 -1.56
CA LEU A 272 -17.58 10.01 -2.48
C LEU A 272 -16.16 10.31 -1.97
N SER A 273 -15.93 11.50 -1.41
CA SER A 273 -14.63 11.86 -0.81
C SER A 273 -14.29 10.96 0.37
N LEU A 274 -15.27 10.64 1.22
CA LEU A 274 -15.09 9.69 2.34
C LEU A 274 -14.70 8.30 1.84
N VAL A 275 -15.35 7.80 0.78
CA VAL A 275 -15.01 6.48 0.19
C VAL A 275 -13.60 6.48 -0.41
N VAL A 276 -13.22 7.54 -1.12
CA VAL A 276 -11.88 7.68 -1.71
C VAL A 276 -10.80 7.74 -0.63
N GLN A 277 -11.05 8.48 0.46
CA GLN A 277 -10.16 8.53 1.62
C GLN A 277 -10.10 7.19 2.35
N ALA A 278 -11.24 6.53 2.54
CA ALA A 278 -11.30 5.22 3.19
C ALA A 278 -10.62 4.15 2.34
N THR A 279 -10.67 4.24 1.01
CA THR A 279 -9.95 3.32 0.10
C THR A 279 -8.42 3.45 0.25
N ALA A 280 -7.92 4.58 0.74
CA ALA A 280 -6.53 4.71 1.17
C ALA A 280 -6.24 3.94 2.48
N GLY A 281 -7.26 3.72 3.32
CA GLY A 281 -7.20 2.93 4.56
C GLY A 281 -7.54 1.44 4.41
N PHE A 282 -8.40 1.07 3.45
CA PHE A 282 -8.84 -0.32 3.21
C PHE A 282 -7.77 -1.22 2.58
N GLU A 283 -6.65 -0.65 2.09
CA GLU A 283 -5.40 -1.43 1.87
C GLU A 283 -4.84 -2.05 3.16
N TYR A 284 -5.44 -1.82 4.34
CA TYR A 284 -4.89 -2.29 5.62
C TYR A 284 -5.93 -2.94 6.55
N VAL A 285 -7.15 -3.23 6.06
CA VAL A 285 -8.21 -3.92 6.85
C VAL A 285 -8.45 -5.36 6.37
N TRP A 286 -8.05 -5.67 5.13
CA TRP A 286 -8.14 -7.02 4.54
C TRP A 286 -6.85 -7.44 3.81
N SER A 287 -5.73 -6.98 4.33
CA SER A 287 -4.40 -7.51 4.08
C SER A 287 -3.67 -7.41 5.43
#